data_AF-A0A841MCW4-F1
#
_entry.id   AF-A0A841MCW4-F1
#
_cell.length_a   1.000
_cell.length_b   1.000
_cell.length_c   1.000
_cell.angle_alpha   90.00
_cell.angle_beta   90.00
_cell.angle_gamma   90.00
#
_symmetry.space_group_name_H-M   'P 1'
#
loop_
_entity.id
_entity.type
_entity.pdbx_description
1 polymer ?
#
loop_
_entity_poly.entity_id
_entity_poly.type
_entity_poly.pdbx_seq_one_letter_code
_entity_poly.pdbx_strand_id
1 'polypeptide(L)'
;MVHLIWGIINILFFVSWIYLAIKFLSGNRSFFKRHSKFYTLILVFGFISFVSGRSEADEQNTDHLDSPTVLQFAKVNETLTYGIDLTLVRDKETGMVIQDRSQSSLEGFVSGLGWKHFSVLENENGLELTGFLSWKILGLPLYSQTKTFCISKDQVKTIN
;
A
#
# COMPACT_ATOMS: atom_id res chain seq x y z
N MET A 1 -12.21 -4.99 -10.66
CA MET A 1 -13.05 -3.82 -10.99
C MET A 1 -13.38 -2.94 -9.79
N VAL A 2 -13.83 -3.49 -8.65
CA VAL A 2 -14.12 -2.70 -7.42
C VAL A 2 -12.93 -1.86 -6.96
N HIS A 3 -11.71 -2.41 -7.04
CA HIS A 3 -10.46 -1.71 -6.70
C HIS A 3 -10.23 -0.42 -7.52
N LEU A 4 -10.53 -0.44 -8.82
CA LEU A 4 -10.41 0.73 -9.69
C LEU A 4 -11.43 1.79 -9.32
N ILE A 5 -12.69 1.38 -9.10
CA ILE A 5 -13.77 2.29 -8.68
C ILE A 5 -13.38 3.00 -7.37
N TRP A 6 -12.81 2.25 -6.42
CA TRP A 6 -12.35 2.81 -5.16
C TRP A 6 -11.22 3.83 -5.31
N GLY A 7 -10.26 3.55 -6.19
CA GLY A 7 -9.20 4.50 -6.49
C GLY A 7 -9.73 5.79 -7.13
N ILE A 8 -10.71 5.70 -8.04
CA ILE A 8 -11.37 6.88 -8.62
C ILE A 8 -12.07 7.69 -7.53
N ILE A 9 -12.79 7.02 -6.63
CA ILE A 9 -13.46 7.68 -5.50
C ILE A 9 -12.44 8.43 -4.64
N ASN A 10 -11.30 7.82 -4.31
CA ASN A 10 -10.24 8.50 -3.54
C ASN A 10 -9.71 9.75 -4.25
N ILE A 11 -9.48 9.68 -5.56
CA ILE A 11 -9.01 10.82 -6.35
C ILE A 11 -10.05 11.94 -6.34
N LEU A 12 -11.34 11.63 -6.54
CA LEU A 12 -12.41 12.61 -6.50
C LEU A 12 -12.49 13.30 -5.13
N PHE A 13 -12.37 12.55 -4.03
CA PHE A 13 -12.30 13.12 -2.68
C PHE A 13 -11.09 14.04 -2.52
N PHE A 14 -9.92 13.61 -2.98
CA PHE A 14 -8.70 14.41 -2.87
C PHE A 14 -8.77 15.71 -3.67
N VAL A 15 -9.25 15.65 -4.92
CA VAL A 15 -9.46 16.84 -5.77
C VAL A 15 -10.48 17.78 -5.16
N SER A 16 -11.58 17.24 -4.61
CA SER A 16 -12.60 18.04 -3.93
C SER A 16 -12.04 18.73 -2.68
N TRP A 17 -11.20 18.04 -1.92
CA TRP A 17 -10.52 18.60 -0.76
C TRP A 17 -9.53 19.72 -1.15
N ILE A 18 -8.72 19.52 -2.19
CA ILE A 18 -7.84 20.57 -2.74
C ILE A 18 -8.65 21.79 -3.18
N TYR A 19 -9.75 21.59 -3.90
CA TYR A 19 -10.62 22.67 -4.34
C TYR A 19 -11.14 23.49 -3.15
N LEU A 20 -11.62 22.81 -2.11
CA LEU A 20 -12.07 23.46 -0.87
C LEU A 20 -10.92 24.22 -0.18
N ALA A 21 -9.72 23.65 -0.14
CA ALA A 21 -8.54 24.29 0.44
C ALA A 21 -8.18 25.58 -0.32
N ILE A 22 -8.14 25.54 -1.66
CA ILE A 22 -7.89 26.72 -2.49
C ILE A 22 -8.97 27.79 -2.24
N LYS A 23 -10.25 27.42 -2.21
CA LYS A 23 -11.35 28.37 -1.94
C LYS A 23 -11.25 29.00 -0.56
N PHE A 24 -10.82 28.23 0.44
CA PHE A 24 -10.57 28.71 1.80
C PHE A 24 -9.39 29.70 1.83
N LEU A 25 -8.26 29.37 1.22
CA LEU A 25 -7.07 30.23 1.15
C LEU A 25 -7.32 31.51 0.34
N SER A 26 -8.11 31.44 -0.74
CA SER A 26 -8.43 32.59 -1.61
C SER A 26 -9.30 33.66 -0.93
N GLY A 27 -9.62 33.52 0.36
CA GLY A 27 -10.35 34.52 1.13
C GLY A 27 -11.80 34.71 0.71
N ASN A 28 -12.37 33.80 -0.09
CA ASN A 28 -13.74 33.88 -0.58
C ASN A 28 -14.73 33.47 0.52
N ARG A 29 -14.85 34.32 1.54
CA ARG A 29 -15.71 34.11 2.72
C ARG A 29 -17.18 33.92 2.35
N SER A 30 -17.61 34.43 1.19
CA SER A 30 -18.97 34.26 0.64
C SER A 30 -19.34 32.77 0.49
N PHE A 31 -18.41 31.96 -0.03
CA PHE A 31 -18.63 30.54 -0.30
C PHE A 31 -18.92 29.71 0.96
N PHE A 32 -18.36 30.12 2.11
CA PHE A 32 -18.49 29.41 3.38
C PHE A 32 -19.65 29.89 4.25
N LYS A 33 -20.41 30.93 3.89
CA LYS A 33 -21.40 31.57 4.80
C LYS A 33 -22.52 30.65 5.30
N ARG A 34 -22.98 29.68 4.49
CA ARG A 34 -24.13 28.83 4.84
C ARG A 34 -23.75 27.49 5.49
N HIS A 35 -22.62 26.91 5.11
CA HIS A 35 -22.17 25.59 5.58
C HIS A 35 -20.72 25.60 6.10
N SER A 36 -20.26 26.75 6.60
CA SER A 36 -18.88 26.96 7.09
C SER A 36 -18.40 25.83 8.00
N LYS A 37 -19.19 25.44 9.00
CA LYS A 37 -18.81 24.40 9.97
C LYS A 37 -18.52 23.05 9.31
N PHE A 38 -19.33 22.66 8.33
CA PHE A 38 -19.18 21.39 7.63
C PHE A 38 -17.93 21.38 6.74
N TYR A 39 -17.71 22.46 5.97
CA TYR A 39 -16.52 22.57 5.12
C TYR A 39 -15.22 22.69 5.93
N THR A 40 -15.25 23.38 7.07
CA THR A 40 -14.10 23.43 7.99
C THR A 40 -13.78 22.05 8.54
N LEU A 41 -14.79 21.24 8.88
CA LEU A 41 -14.58 19.87 9.38
C LEU A 41 -13.94 18.98 8.30
N ILE A 42 -14.39 19.08 7.04
CA ILE A 42 -13.78 18.38 5.90
C ILE A 42 -12.31 18.81 5.70
N LEU A 43 -12.02 20.11 5.81
CA LEU A 43 -10.66 20.63 5.66
C LEU A 43 -9.73 20.08 6.76
N VAL A 44 -10.19 20.11 8.01
CA VAL A 44 -9.45 19.56 9.16
C VAL A 44 -9.21 18.06 8.99
N PHE A 45 -10.23 17.29 8.61
CA PHE A 45 -10.08 15.85 8.37
C PHE A 45 -9.08 15.55 7.27
N GLY A 46 -9.15 16.23 6.13
CA GLY A 46 -8.18 16.01 5.07
C GLY A 46 -6.77 16.48 5.46
N PHE A 47 -6.63 17.50 6.30
CA PHE A 47 -5.33 17.92 6.83
C PHE A 47 -4.74 16.86 7.78
N ILE A 48 -5.55 16.33 8.71
CA ILE A 48 -5.14 15.21 9.57
C ILE A 48 -4.70 14.04 8.71
N SER A 49 -5.49 13.69 7.70
CA SER A 49 -5.18 12.61 6.76
C SER A 49 -3.85 12.81 6.03
N PHE A 50 -3.57 14.05 5.60
CA PHE A 50 -2.31 14.40 4.95
C PHE A 50 -1.10 14.30 5.89
N VAL A 51 -1.25 14.69 7.15
CA VAL A 51 -0.17 14.59 8.16
C VAL A 51 0.05 13.15 8.61
N SER A 52 -1.02 12.41 8.87
CA SER A 52 -0.99 11.00 9.27
C SER A 52 -0.53 10.06 8.16
N GLY A 53 -0.61 10.49 6.90
CA GLY A 53 -0.10 9.73 5.75
C GLY A 53 1.42 9.71 5.62
N ARG A 54 2.16 10.39 6.51
CA ARG A 54 3.62 10.19 6.62
C ARG A 54 3.85 8.76 7.09
N SER A 55 4.34 7.95 6.15
CA SER A 55 4.73 6.56 6.35
C SER A 55 5.43 6.38 7.69
N GLU A 56 4.98 5.38 8.46
CA GLU A 56 5.86 4.69 9.40
C GLU A 56 7.16 4.47 8.63
N ALA A 57 8.25 5.09 9.06
CA ALA A 57 9.54 4.65 8.62
C ALA A 57 9.54 3.16 8.96
N ASP A 58 9.58 2.30 7.94
CA ASP A 58 9.98 0.92 8.16
C ASP A 58 11.27 1.06 8.96
N GLU A 59 11.25 0.65 10.23
CA GLU A 59 12.47 0.39 10.97
C GLU A 59 13.20 -0.62 10.10
N GLN A 60 14.08 -0.13 9.22
CA GLN A 60 15.12 -0.92 8.65
C GLN A 60 15.95 -1.32 9.85
N ASN A 61 15.59 -2.46 10.44
CA ASN A 61 16.52 -3.27 11.18
C ASN A 61 17.61 -3.62 10.18
N THR A 62 18.63 -2.76 10.09
CA THR A 62 19.91 -3.03 9.47
C THR A 62 20.63 -4.05 10.33
N ASP A 63 20.06 -5.24 10.46
CA ASP A 63 20.79 -6.38 10.95
C ASP A 63 21.74 -6.80 9.84
N HIS A 64 23.03 -6.56 10.09
CA HIS A 64 24.12 -6.95 9.22
C HIS A 64 23.92 -8.39 8.72
N LEU A 65 24.04 -8.58 7.40
CA LEU A 65 23.96 -9.88 6.75
C LEU A 65 25.24 -10.65 7.07
N ASP A 66 25.25 -11.39 8.18
CA ASP A 66 26.37 -12.28 8.51
C ASP A 66 26.41 -13.54 7.62
N SER A 67 25.36 -13.79 6.83
CA SER A 67 25.25 -14.92 5.92
C SER A 67 25.10 -14.47 4.47
N PRO A 68 25.71 -15.17 3.50
CA PRO A 68 25.53 -14.86 2.10
C PRO A 68 24.06 -15.08 1.73
N THR A 69 23.45 -14.10 1.07
CA THR A 69 22.00 -14.04 0.87
C THR A 69 21.70 -13.73 -0.60
N VAL A 70 20.63 -14.31 -1.14
CA VAL A 70 20.18 -14.15 -2.53
C VAL A 70 18.87 -13.39 -2.55
N LEU A 71 18.78 -12.37 -3.40
CA LEU A 71 17.54 -11.62 -3.63
C LEU A 71 16.76 -12.24 -4.79
N GLN A 72 15.48 -12.49 -4.56
CA GLN A 72 14.55 -12.94 -5.59
C GLN A 72 13.39 -11.97 -5.69
N PHE A 73 13.01 -11.65 -6.93
CA PHE A 73 11.87 -10.78 -7.20
C PHE A 73 10.75 -11.60 -7.80
N ALA A 74 9.56 -11.45 -7.26
CA ALA A 74 8.35 -12.05 -7.78
C ALA A 74 7.29 -10.96 -7.97
N LYS A 75 6.64 -10.97 -9.13
CA LYS A 75 5.54 -10.05 -9.43
C LYS A 75 4.25 -10.85 -9.55
N VAL A 76 3.23 -10.41 -8.85
CA VAL A 76 1.89 -11.02 -8.88
C VAL A 76 0.92 -10.01 -9.44
N ASN A 77 0.49 -10.23 -10.68
CA ASN A 77 -0.55 -9.40 -11.30
C ASN A 77 -1.91 -10.05 -11.05
N GLU A 78 -2.54 -9.73 -9.93
CA GLU A 78 -3.86 -10.23 -9.55
C GLU A 78 -5.01 -9.59 -10.34
N THR A 79 -4.85 -8.34 -10.76
CA THR A 79 -5.86 -7.65 -11.55
C THR A 79 -5.19 -6.78 -12.61
N LEU A 80 -5.91 -6.42 -13.68
CA LEU A 80 -5.45 -5.43 -14.68
C LEU A 80 -5.03 -4.08 -14.10
N THR A 81 -5.41 -3.78 -12.86
CA THR A 81 -5.32 -2.45 -12.26
C THR A 81 -4.32 -2.36 -11.13
N TYR A 82 -3.93 -3.48 -10.53
CA TYR A 82 -2.87 -3.50 -9.54
C TYR A 82 -2.18 -4.87 -9.50
N GLY A 83 -0.92 -4.84 -9.09
CA GLY A 83 -0.11 -6.02 -8.81
C GLY A 83 0.56 -5.91 -7.45
N ILE A 84 1.22 -6.99 -7.03
CA ILE A 84 2.06 -7.04 -5.85
C ILE A 84 3.46 -7.37 -6.29
N ASP A 85 4.40 -6.50 -5.91
CA ASP A 85 5.82 -6.74 -6.08
C ASP A 85 6.35 -7.28 -4.77
N LEU A 86 6.98 -8.44 -4.84
CA LEU A 86 7.53 -9.17 -3.71
C LEU A 86 9.04 -9.30 -3.90
N THR A 87 9.78 -8.79 -2.93
CA THR A 87 11.22 -8.98 -2.79
C THR A 87 11.43 -10.03 -1.72
N LEU A 88 11.85 -11.22 -2.13
CA LEU A 88 12.21 -12.32 -1.25
C LEU A 88 13.69 -12.30 -0.95
N VAL A 89 14.02 -12.55 0.30
CA VAL A 89 15.39 -12.68 0.78
C VAL A 89 15.60 -14.14 1.14
N ARG A 90 16.56 -14.81 0.49
CA ARG A 90 16.89 -16.22 0.76
C ARG A 90 18.29 -16.36 1.30
N ASP A 91 18.44 -17.23 2.29
CA ASP A 91 19.75 -17.69 2.71
C ASP A 91 20.40 -18.51 1.58
N LYS A 92 21.66 -18.20 1.23
CA LYS A 92 22.39 -18.89 0.16
C LYS A 92 22.82 -20.30 0.55
N GLU A 93 23.00 -20.58 1.83
CA GLU A 93 23.43 -21.89 2.32
C GLU A 93 22.26 -22.87 2.43
N THR A 94 21.16 -22.42 3.03
CA THR A 94 19.99 -23.27 3.25
C THR A 94 18.94 -23.20 2.13
N GLY A 95 18.98 -22.16 1.30
CA GLY A 95 17.98 -21.89 0.27
C GLY A 95 16.61 -21.46 0.81
N MET A 96 16.46 -21.37 2.14
CA MET A 96 15.19 -21.05 2.80
C MET A 96 14.85 -19.55 2.70
N VAL A 97 13.56 -19.23 2.62
CA VAL A 97 13.05 -17.86 2.60
C VAL A 97 13.11 -17.26 4.00
N ILE A 98 13.75 -16.10 4.14
CA ILE A 98 13.78 -15.31 5.36
C ILE A 98 12.57 -14.37 5.32
N GLN A 99 11.49 -14.78 5.98
CA GLN A 99 10.21 -14.06 5.98
C GLN A 99 10.35 -12.62 6.53
N ASP A 100 11.05 -12.46 7.65
CA ASP A 100 11.18 -11.16 8.36
C ASP A 100 11.89 -10.07 7.54
N ARG A 101 12.63 -10.47 6.50
CA ARG A 101 13.34 -9.56 5.60
C ARG A 101 12.71 -9.46 4.22
N SER A 102 11.75 -10.32 3.92
CA SER A 102 11.00 -10.24 2.68
C SER A 102 10.08 -9.02 2.72
N GLN A 103 9.96 -8.31 1.60
CA GLN A 103 9.16 -7.09 1.50
C GLN A 103 8.17 -7.22 0.35
N SER A 104 6.97 -6.67 0.54
CA SER A 104 5.96 -6.66 -0.52
C SER A 104 5.31 -5.29 -0.63
N SER A 105 5.19 -4.77 -1.84
CA SER A 105 4.52 -3.51 -2.12
C SER A 105 3.38 -3.71 -3.13
N LEU A 106 2.37 -2.87 -3.01
CA LEU A 106 1.32 -2.75 -4.02
C LEU A 106 1.82 -1.86 -5.15
N GLU A 107 1.63 -2.29 -6.39
CA GLU A 107 1.88 -1.50 -7.59
C GLU A 107 0.60 -1.26 -8.40
N GLY A 108 0.58 -0.19 -9.18
CA GLY A 108 -0.52 0.15 -10.11
C GLY A 108 -1.46 1.23 -9.59
N PHE A 109 -2.73 1.19 -10.01
CA PHE A 109 -3.76 2.15 -9.60
C PHE A 109 -4.32 1.77 -8.23
N VAL A 110 -3.49 1.96 -7.20
CA VAL A 110 -3.74 1.52 -5.82
C VAL A 110 -4.12 2.68 -4.89
N SER A 111 -4.64 3.78 -5.46
CA SER A 111 -5.08 4.93 -4.67
C SER A 111 -6.11 4.49 -3.63
N GLY A 112 -5.80 4.68 -2.35
CA GLY A 112 -6.67 4.22 -1.26
C GLY A 112 -6.63 2.71 -1.00
N LEU A 113 -5.60 2.00 -1.46
CA LEU A 113 -5.31 0.62 -1.08
C LEU A 113 -3.95 0.57 -0.38
N GLY A 114 -3.85 -0.24 0.67
CA GLY A 114 -2.62 -0.53 1.38
C GLY A 114 -2.45 -2.03 1.51
N TRP A 115 -1.21 -2.49 1.45
CA TRP A 115 -0.87 -3.90 1.58
C TRP A 115 0.26 -4.06 2.56
N LYS A 116 0.13 -5.05 3.44
CA LYS A 116 1.18 -5.46 4.37
C LYS A 116 1.11 -6.98 4.49
N HIS A 117 2.12 -7.68 3.97
CA HIS A 117 2.23 -9.11 4.18
C HIS A 117 2.71 -9.40 5.60
N PHE A 118 2.36 -10.59 6.10
CA PHE A 118 2.85 -11.08 7.39
C PHE A 118 3.33 -12.54 7.33
N SER A 119 3.15 -13.22 6.19
CA SER A 119 3.63 -14.59 6.02
C SER A 119 3.93 -14.89 4.55
N VAL A 120 5.02 -15.64 4.32
CA VAL A 120 5.42 -16.17 3.02
C VAL A 120 5.71 -17.66 3.19
N LEU A 121 4.83 -18.53 2.67
CA LEU A 121 5.04 -19.97 2.68
C LEU A 121 5.54 -20.45 1.33
N GLU A 122 6.45 -21.41 1.31
CA GLU A 122 6.93 -22.04 0.08
C GLU A 122 6.40 -23.47 0.01
N ASN A 123 5.63 -23.77 -1.04
CA ASN A 123 5.09 -25.09 -1.33
C ASN A 123 5.70 -25.64 -2.62
N GLU A 124 5.52 -26.94 -2.88
CA GLU A 124 6.07 -27.60 -4.08
C GLU A 124 5.67 -26.91 -5.40
N ASN A 125 4.48 -26.31 -5.42
CA ASN A 125 3.88 -25.64 -6.58
C ASN A 125 4.17 -24.14 -6.69
N GLY A 126 4.75 -23.50 -5.68
CA GLY A 126 4.89 -22.04 -5.67
C GLY A 126 5.06 -21.41 -4.29
N LEU A 127 4.99 -20.07 -4.23
CA LEU A 127 5.00 -19.29 -3.00
C LEU A 127 3.59 -18.82 -2.66
N GLU A 128 3.22 -18.88 -1.40
CA GLU A 128 1.95 -18.42 -0.87
C GLU A 128 2.19 -17.22 0.04
N LEU A 129 1.79 -16.05 -0.44
CA LEU A 129 1.96 -14.76 0.23
C LEU A 129 0.66 -14.38 0.93
N THR A 130 0.67 -14.32 2.26
CA THR A 130 -0.49 -13.93 3.06
C THR A 130 -0.28 -12.58 3.73
N GLY A 131 -1.30 -11.72 3.69
CA GLY A 131 -1.24 -10.36 4.19
C GLY A 131 -2.59 -9.69 4.40
N PHE A 132 -2.52 -8.45 4.85
CA PHE A 132 -3.67 -7.57 5.03
C PHE A 132 -3.78 -6.59 3.86
N LEU A 133 -4.90 -6.67 3.14
CA LEU A 133 -5.31 -5.67 2.17
C LEU A 133 -6.22 -4.66 2.87
N SER A 134 -5.76 -3.44 3.01
CA SER A 134 -6.45 -2.34 3.68
C SER A 134 -6.99 -1.32 2.68
N TRP A 135 -8.27 -1.02 2.78
CA TRP A 135 -8.97 0.02 2.04
C TRP A 135 -8.91 1.31 2.85
N LYS A 136 -8.31 2.34 2.27
CA LYS A 136 -8.07 3.64 2.87
C LYS A 136 -8.85 4.71 2.13
N ILE A 137 -9.34 5.74 2.84
CA ILE A 137 -9.81 7.00 2.25
C ILE A 137 -8.88 8.12 2.72
N LEU A 138 -8.30 8.85 1.77
CA LEU A 138 -7.33 9.92 2.01
C LEU A 138 -6.10 9.50 2.85
N GLY A 139 -5.84 8.19 3.00
CA GLY A 139 -4.76 7.64 3.82
C GLY A 139 -5.22 6.99 5.13
N LEU A 140 -6.47 7.22 5.57
CA LEU A 140 -7.03 6.60 6.77
C LEU A 140 -7.62 5.21 6.46
N PRO A 141 -7.22 4.14 7.17
CA PRO A 141 -7.79 2.81 6.97
C PRO A 141 -9.25 2.76 7.43
N LEU A 142 -10.14 2.28 6.56
CA LEU A 142 -11.55 2.05 6.86
C LEU A 142 -11.89 0.58 7.03
N TYR A 143 -11.28 -0.26 6.21
CA TYR A 143 -11.58 -1.69 6.19
C TYR A 143 -10.31 -2.45 5.83
N SER A 144 -10.07 -3.56 6.51
CA SER A 144 -8.94 -4.44 6.23
C SER A 144 -9.44 -5.86 6.13
N GLN A 145 -8.92 -6.59 5.15
CA GLN A 145 -9.23 -7.99 4.93
C GLN A 145 -7.95 -8.79 4.76
N THR A 146 -7.95 -10.02 5.26
CA THR A 146 -6.87 -10.97 4.99
C THR A 146 -7.00 -11.47 3.56
N LYS A 147 -5.89 -11.46 2.82
CA LYS A 147 -5.78 -11.98 1.47
C LYS A 147 -4.53 -12.83 1.35
N THR A 148 -4.66 -13.88 0.55
CA THR A 148 -3.59 -14.81 0.24
C THR A 148 -3.43 -14.85 -1.27
N PHE A 149 -2.18 -14.76 -1.71
CA PHE A 149 -1.78 -14.74 -3.11
C PHE A 149 -0.85 -15.91 -3.39
N CYS A 150 -1.20 -16.71 -4.38
CA CYS A 150 -0.36 -17.82 -4.83
C CYS A 150 0.48 -17.37 -6.02
N ILE A 151 1.79 -17.46 -5.88
CA ILE A 151 2.79 -17.12 -6.89
C ILE A 151 3.38 -18.41 -7.43
N SER A 152 3.21 -18.66 -8.71
CA SER A 152 3.81 -19.83 -9.34
C SER A 152 5.32 -19.61 -9.57
N LYS A 153 6.11 -20.69 -9.55
CA LYS A 153 7.59 -20.65 -9.63
C LYS A 153 8.13 -19.97 -10.90
N ASP A 154 7.36 -19.98 -11.97
CA ASP A 154 7.69 -19.34 -13.26
C ASP A 154 7.72 -17.80 -13.20
N GLN A 155 7.06 -17.20 -12.21
CA GLN A 155 7.00 -15.75 -12.01
C GLN A 155 8.12 -15.22 -11.10
N VAL A 156 8.97 -16.10 -10.57
CA VAL A 156 10.08 -15.76 -9.67
C VAL A 156 11.37 -15.61 -10.49
N LYS A 157 11.97 -14.43 -10.46
CA LYS A 157 13.27 -14.17 -11.09
C LYS A 157 14.35 -14.06 -10.01
N THR A 158 15.36 -14.92 -10.11
CA THR A 158 16.56 -14.88 -9.28
C THR A 158 17.61 -14.00 -9.94
N ILE A 159 18.20 -13.08 -9.19
CA ILE A 159 19.40 -12.37 -9.61
C ILE A 159 20.53 -12.87 -8.70
N ASN A 160 21.55 -13.49 -9.32
CA ASN A 160 22.76 -13.95 -8.64
C ASN A 160 23.76 -12.80 -8.48
#